data_AF-A0A950WHU6-F1
#
_entry.id   AF-A0A950WHU6-F1
#
_cell.length_a   1.000
_cell.length_b   1.000
_cell.length_c   1.000
_cell.angle_alpha   90.00
_cell.angle_beta   90.00
_cell.angle_gamma   90.00
#
_symmetry.space_group_name_H-M   'P 1'
#
loop_
_entity.id
_entity.type
_entity.pdbx_description
1 polymer ?
#
loop_
_entity_poly.entity_id
_entity_poly.type
_entity_poly.pdbx_seq_one_letter_code
_entity_poly.pdbx_strand_id
1 'polypeptide(L)' 'MTTTIEQFAARCREALKANPGAEGGIKVCGLVKEVLEDADFVARYVPEGTPERKVLFEDP' A
#
# COMPACT_ATOMS: atom_id res chain seq x y z
N MET A 1 -2.16 15.40 -4.32
CA MET A 1 -1.35 15.15 -3.12
C MET A 1 -0.88 13.72 -3.22
N THR A 2 0.42 13.49 -3.36
CA THR A 2 0.97 12.15 -3.51
C THR A 2 0.85 11.41 -2.18
N THR A 3 0.23 10.23 -2.17
CA THR A 3 0.13 9.38 -0.98
C THR A 3 1.54 8.92 -0.57
N THR A 4 1.89 8.93 0.72
CA THR A 4 3.16 8.32 1.18
C THR A 4 2.99 6.84 1.52
N ILE A 5 4.08 6.08 1.55
CA ILE A 5 4.04 4.65 1.93
C ILE A 5 3.52 4.46 3.36
N GLU A 6 3.82 5.39 4.27
CA GLU A 6 3.34 5.40 5.66
C GLU A 6 1.83 5.65 5.73
N GLN A 7 1.31 6.56 4.90
CA GLN A 7 -0.13 6.83 4.80
C GLN A 7 -0.88 5.64 4.20
N PHE A 8 -0.33 5.02 3.16
CA PHE A 8 -0.86 3.77 2.60
C PHE A 8 -0.90 2.67 3.67
N ALA A 9 0.22 2.44 4.39
CA ALA A 9 0.29 1.45 5.45
C ALA A 9 -0.72 1.74 6.57
N ALA A 10 -0.91 3.01 6.96
CA ALA A 10 -1.91 3.40 7.94
C ALA A 10 -3.34 3.04 7.49
N ARG A 11 -3.71 3.33 6.24
CA ARG A 11 -5.01 2.96 5.66
C ARG A 11 -5.22 1.44 5.63
N CYS A 12 -4.17 0.68 5.32
CA CYS A 12 -4.22 -0.78 5.38
C CYS A 12 -4.48 -1.29 6.81
N ARG A 13 -3.78 -0.75 7.80
CA ARG A 13 -4.00 -1.10 9.22
C ARG A 13 -5.42 -0.74 9.66
N GLU A 14 -5.93 0.42 9.27
CA GLU A 14 -7.30 0.85 9.58
C GLU A 14 -8.34 -0.09 8.95
N ALA A 15 -8.17 -0.46 7.68
CA ALA A 15 -9.07 -1.38 6.98
C ALA A 15 -9.15 -2.75 7.67
N LEU A 16 -8.00 -3.29 8.08
CA LEU A 16 -7.89 -4.57 8.77
C LEU A 16 -8.48 -4.51 10.19
N LYS A 17 -8.25 -3.41 10.93
CA LYS A 17 -8.83 -3.21 12.27
C LYS A 17 -10.34 -3.04 12.22
N ALA A 18 -10.85 -2.28 11.26
CA ALA A 18 -12.28 -2.01 11.13
C ALA A 18 -13.07 -3.22 10.63
N ASN A 19 -12.44 -4.12 9.87
CA ASN A 19 -13.11 -5.29 9.28
C ASN A 19 -12.28 -6.56 9.51
N PRO A 20 -12.39 -7.18 10.70
CA PRO A 20 -11.70 -8.43 10.99
C PRO A 20 -12.10 -9.54 10.00
N GLY A 21 -11.12 -10.31 9.52
CA GLY A 21 -11.35 -11.42 8.59
C GLY A 21 -11.18 -11.03 7.11
N ALA A 22 -11.85 -11.76 6.22
CA ALA A 22 -11.62 -11.68 4.77
C ALA A 22 -11.94 -10.29 4.18
N GLU A 23 -12.94 -9.59 4.72
CA GLU A 23 -13.35 -8.28 4.22
C GLU A 23 -12.24 -7.23 4.36
N GLY A 24 -11.48 -7.26 5.46
CA GLY A 24 -10.33 -6.37 5.64
C GLY A 24 -9.27 -6.58 4.56
N GLY A 25 -8.97 -7.83 4.22
CA GLY A 25 -8.06 -8.17 3.13
C GLY A 25 -8.55 -7.67 1.76
N ILE A 26 -9.84 -7.80 1.47
CA ILE A 26 -10.45 -7.28 0.23
C ILE A 26 -10.29 -5.76 0.15
N LYS A 27 -10.48 -5.04 1.26
CA LYS A 27 -10.27 -3.58 1.33
C LYS A 27 -8.81 -3.21 1.09
N VAL A 28 -7.86 -3.95 1.68
CA VAL A 28 -6.43 -3.76 1.41
C VAL A 28 -6.11 -3.96 -0.07
N CYS A 29 -6.67 -4.97 -0.73
CA CYS A 29 -6.50 -5.14 -2.19
C CYS A 29 -7.01 -3.94 -2.99
N GLY A 30 -8.10 -3.31 -2.56
CA GLY A 30 -8.61 -2.06 -3.16
C GLY A 30 -7.61 -0.90 -3.00
N LEU A 31 -7.06 -0.73 -1.81
CA LEU A 31 -6.04 0.29 -1.52
C LEU A 31 -4.76 0.08 -2.35
N VAL A 32 -4.34 -1.18 -2.52
CA VAL A 32 -3.18 -1.53 -3.36
C VAL A 32 -3.43 -1.12 -4.82
N LYS A 33 -4.62 -1.38 -5.37
CA LYS A 33 -4.96 -0.97 -6.73
C LYS A 33 -4.89 0.56 -6.89
N GLU A 34 -5.45 1.29 -5.94
CA GLU A 34 -5.43 2.76 -5.95
C GLU A 34 -4.01 3.33 -6.02
N VAL A 35 -3.09 2.84 -5.20
CA VAL A 35 -1.70 3.35 -5.20
C VAL A 35 -0.88 2.87 -6.40
N LEU A 36 -1.27 1.77 -7.05
CA LEU A 36 -0.65 1.30 -8.29
C LEU A 36 -1.14 2.09 -9.52
N GLU A 37 -2.28 2.77 -9.44
CA GLU A 37 -2.77 3.71 -10.46
C GLU A 37 -2.11 5.11 -10.34
N ASP A 38 -1.50 5.42 -9.19
CA ASP A 38 -0.73 6.64 -8.97
C ASP A 38 0.71 6.49 -9.51
N ALA A 39 0.96 7.04 -10.70
CA ALA A 39 2.28 6.99 -11.34
C ALA A 39 3.40 7.63 -10.50
N ASP A 40 3.11 8.69 -9.74
CA ASP A 40 4.09 9.35 -8.87
C ASP A 40 4.45 8.45 -7.68
N PHE A 41 3.46 7.75 -7.13
CA PHE A 41 3.67 6.76 -6.07
C PHE A 41 4.57 5.61 -6.56
N VAL A 42 4.25 5.04 -7.72
CA VAL A 42 5.02 3.94 -8.33
C VAL A 42 6.44 4.38 -8.62
N ALA A 43 6.63 5.54 -9.27
CA ALA A 43 7.96 6.06 -9.58
C ALA A 43 8.80 6.32 -8.33
N ARG A 44 8.16 6.72 -7.22
CA ARG A 44 8.84 6.99 -5.95
C ARG A 44 9.26 5.72 -5.21
N TYR A 45 8.39 4.72 -5.12
CA TYR A 45 8.60 3.56 -4.24
C TYR A 45 9.04 2.29 -4.99
N VAL A 46 8.62 2.13 -6.24
CA VAL A 46 8.96 1.00 -7.12
C VAL A 46 9.54 1.54 -8.45
N PRO A 47 10.66 2.28 -8.42
CA PRO A 47 11.31 2.75 -9.63
C PRO A 47 11.80 1.59 -10.50
N GLU A 48 12.12 1.88 -11.76
CA GLU A 48 12.74 0.92 -12.67
C GLU A 48 14.00 0.30 -12.04
N GLY A 49 14.17 -1.01 -12.20
CA GLY A 49 15.27 -1.77 -11.57
C GLY A 49 15.04 -2.16 -10.11
N THR A 50 13.86 -1.88 -9.54
CA THR A 50 13.49 -2.42 -8.22
C THR A 50 13.53 -3.95 -8.23
N PRO A 51 14.29 -4.60 -7.32
CA PRO A 51 14.32 -6.06 -7.23
C PRO A 51 12.93 -6.65 -6.98
N GLU A 52 12.69 -7.86 -7.45
CA GLU A 52 11.41 -8.59 -7.29
C GLU A 52 10.92 -8.59 -5.83
N ARG A 53 11.86 -8.68 -4.87
CA ARG A 53 11.57 -8.70 -3.43
C ARG A 53 12.31 -7.57 -2.72
N LYS A 54 11.70 -6.39 -2.71
CA LYS A 54 12.15 -5.25 -1.91
C LYS A 54 11.08 -4.91 -0.87
N VAL A 55 11.49 -4.87 0.41
CA VAL A 55 10.61 -4.35 1.48
C VAL A 55 10.52 -2.83 1.32
N LEU A 56 9.32 -2.33 1.03
CA LEU A 56 9.06 -0.89 0.89
C LEU A 56 8.78 -0.22 2.23
N PHE A 57 8.17 -0.96 3.15
CA PHE A 57 7.78 -0.52 4.48
C PHE A 57 7.51 -1.75 5.36
N GLU A 58 7.79 -1.63 6.65
CA GLU A 58 7.48 -2.61 7.68
C GLU A 58 6.76 -1.87 8.82
N ASP A 59 5.67 -2.45 9.33
CA ASP A 59 4.96 -1.88 10.47
C ASP A 59 5.90 -1.82 11.70
N PRO A 60 5.77 -0.79 12.56
CA PRO A 60 6.59 -0.65 13.76
C PRO A 60 6.28 -1.71 14.84
#